data_AF-A0A536D5U7-F1
#
_entry.id   AF-A0A536D5U7-F1
#
_cell.length_a   1.000
_cell.length_b   1.000
_cell.length_c   1.000
_cell.angle_alpha   90.00
_cell.angle_beta   90.00
_cell.angle_gamma   90.00
#
_symmetry.space_group_name_H-M   'P 1'
#
loop_
_entity.id
_entity.type
_entity.pdbx_description
1 polymer ?
#
loop_
_entity_poly.entity_id
_entity_poly.type
_entity_poly.pdbx_seq_one_letter_code
_entity_poly.pdbx_strand_id
1 'polypeptide(L)'
;MEPVRGGVRSRRRLFCYLGDRHPLPLPRGQREGDQGEGDRQRSRPRIIPCVRSPLDHAWFRSVLLIGAAIPIAAFYAWRTVVLPLASGALPEDFTVNYMAAAARIASGHNPYDLSAATRLTVAGPQYVTPLPVAWMLQPLLHASATTQLIVVLAILQLSLVVFLITTLRAVGVKDWQSTVLLVLVAIAFEPVAANIDEGQINLVLLALSGIWLLGWVRGDRWWAGAALGAGVAIKLLQAPLGLLVLWGRRWRMLAGAAIAGLALWLVAVPQYLPDFLLKVAPVLSAGTGLFENHSPGGTVARLLDPGTFLGTVANTSPAARVVTLLISVAVLVATFWVLRRPAARGRARGLEAAAMVAAGPLIASYSWGTHLVLLLLPMLVLLHWAIARRDWLVVGLIGAGWMLIGPGHNWFQTLLISGYSNMLVLRLMAEFGVIGIAAIWAAALLAVSRQRSADRADAAHEHGADREQDDRAREDHPVAEVG
;
A
#
# COMPACT_ATOMS: atom_id res chain seq x y z
N MET A 1 -2.52 -20.82 -61.35
CA MET A 1 -2.85 -19.60 -60.59
C MET A 1 -2.22 -19.74 -59.21
N GLU A 2 -1.27 -18.85 -58.93
CA GLU A 2 -0.46 -18.81 -57.71
C GLU A 2 -1.26 -18.54 -56.43
N PRO A 3 -0.74 -18.93 -55.26
CA PRO A 3 -1.31 -18.58 -53.95
C PRO A 3 -0.72 -17.27 -53.42
N VAL A 4 -1.57 -16.29 -53.10
CA VAL A 4 -1.15 -15.08 -52.39
C VAL A 4 -1.04 -15.38 -50.89
N ARG A 5 0.20 -15.51 -50.39
CA ARG A 5 0.53 -15.55 -48.95
C ARG A 5 0.61 -14.12 -48.40
N GLY A 6 -0.27 -13.78 -47.46
CA GLY A 6 -0.19 -12.55 -46.66
C GLY A 6 0.95 -12.62 -45.63
N GLY A 7 1.91 -11.71 -45.74
CA GLY A 7 3.08 -11.62 -44.87
C GLY A 7 2.78 -11.09 -43.48
N VAL A 8 3.20 -11.84 -42.46
CA VAL A 8 3.27 -11.41 -41.06
C VAL A 8 4.52 -10.54 -40.88
N ARG A 9 4.33 -9.25 -40.57
CA ARG A 9 5.40 -8.33 -40.19
C ARG A 9 6.07 -8.82 -38.89
N SER A 10 7.31 -9.29 -38.99
CA SER A 10 8.13 -9.62 -37.83
C SER A 10 8.47 -8.34 -37.03
N ARG A 11 8.20 -8.36 -35.73
CA ARG A 11 8.74 -7.37 -34.79
C ARG A 11 10.24 -7.64 -34.65
N ARG A 12 11.08 -6.78 -35.25
CA ARG A 12 12.53 -6.78 -34.99
C ARG A 12 12.74 -6.49 -33.50
N ARG A 13 13.15 -7.50 -32.74
CA ARG A 13 13.72 -7.32 -31.40
C ARG A 13 15.11 -6.70 -31.58
N LEU A 14 15.32 -5.48 -31.08
CA LEU A 14 16.65 -4.93 -30.91
C LEU A 14 17.33 -5.70 -29.77
N PHE A 15 18.44 -6.37 -30.08
CA PHE A 15 19.32 -6.96 -29.06
C PHE A 15 20.22 -5.87 -28.49
N CYS A 16 20.12 -5.64 -27.18
CA CYS A 16 21.14 -4.92 -26.41
C CYS A 16 22.23 -5.90 -26.01
N TYR A 17 23.45 -5.72 -26.51
CA TYR A 17 24.62 -6.47 -26.05
C TYR A 17 25.20 -5.77 -24.83
N LEU A 18 25.12 -6.40 -23.66
CA LEU A 18 25.87 -6.02 -22.46
C LEU A 18 27.22 -6.70 -22.54
N GLY A 19 28.24 -5.98 -23.01
CA GLY A 19 29.62 -6.45 -22.98
C GLY A 19 30.22 -6.27 -21.59
N ASP A 20 30.29 -7.36 -20.82
CA ASP A 20 31.15 -7.46 -19.64
C ASP A 20 32.61 -7.68 -20.06
N ARG A 21 33.51 -7.13 -19.25
CA ARG A 21 34.95 -7.02 -19.49
C ARG A 21 35.64 -8.39 -19.47
N HIS A 22 36.15 -8.85 -20.61
CA HIS A 22 37.34 -9.71 -20.68
C HIS A 22 38.04 -9.53 -22.05
N PRO A 23 39.34 -9.15 -22.10
CA PRO A 23 40.10 -9.19 -23.34
C PRO A 23 40.63 -10.62 -23.58
N LEU A 24 40.16 -11.28 -24.62
CA LEU A 24 40.80 -12.48 -25.15
C LEU A 24 41.91 -12.10 -26.16
N PRO A 25 43.02 -12.84 -26.23
CA PRO A 25 44.19 -12.47 -27.03
C PRO A 25 44.02 -12.84 -28.51
N LEU A 26 44.54 -11.98 -29.38
CA LEU A 26 44.59 -12.18 -30.84
C LEU A 26 45.67 -13.22 -31.22
N PRO A 27 45.41 -14.15 -32.16
CA PRO A 27 46.46 -14.90 -32.83
C PRO A 27 47.02 -14.12 -34.03
N ARG A 28 48.35 -14.23 -34.20
CA ARG A 28 49.12 -13.73 -35.36
C ARG A 28 48.96 -14.65 -36.57
N GLY A 29 48.82 -14.02 -37.74
CA GLY A 29 49.42 -14.45 -39.02
C GLY A 29 48.56 -15.27 -39.98
N GLN A 30 48.23 -14.72 -41.16
CA GLN A 30 48.84 -15.10 -42.45
C GLN A 30 48.10 -14.49 -43.66
N ARG A 31 48.92 -13.86 -44.53
CA ARG A 31 48.96 -13.81 -46.00
C ARG A 31 47.81 -13.25 -46.85
N GLU A 32 48.29 -12.44 -47.80
CA GLU A 32 47.71 -11.84 -49.00
C GLU A 32 47.01 -12.84 -49.92
N GLY A 33 46.00 -12.35 -50.63
CA GLY A 33 45.43 -13.04 -51.79
C GLY A 33 44.04 -12.56 -52.17
N ASP A 34 44.02 -11.66 -53.15
CA ASP A 34 43.10 -11.64 -54.29
C ASP A 34 41.83 -10.77 -54.29
N GLN A 35 41.62 -10.21 -55.49
CA GLN A 35 40.66 -9.21 -55.92
C GLN A 35 39.23 -9.76 -55.96
N GLY A 36 38.26 -8.89 -55.67
CA GLY A 36 36.85 -9.24 -55.71
C GLY A 36 35.96 -8.04 -55.46
N GLU A 37 35.83 -7.21 -56.49
CA GLU A 37 34.89 -6.11 -56.61
C GLU A 37 33.45 -6.61 -56.42
N GLY A 38 32.76 -6.06 -55.42
CA GLY A 38 31.44 -6.53 -55.00
C GLY A 38 30.92 -5.65 -53.88
N ASP A 39 30.56 -4.42 -54.23
CA ASP A 39 30.05 -3.38 -53.33
C ASP A 39 28.68 -3.76 -52.75
N ARG A 40 28.69 -4.68 -51.78
CA ARG A 40 27.62 -4.88 -50.82
C ARG A 40 27.97 -4.04 -49.60
N GLN A 41 27.45 -2.82 -49.58
CA GLN A 41 27.32 -2.01 -48.37
C GLN A 41 26.56 -2.81 -47.29
N ARG A 42 27.30 -3.64 -46.54
CA ARG A 42 26.86 -4.19 -45.26
C ARG A 42 26.70 -3.01 -44.34
N SER A 43 25.45 -2.59 -44.20
CA SER A 43 25.01 -1.59 -43.24
C SER A 43 25.43 -2.08 -41.86
N ARG A 44 26.59 -1.59 -41.37
CA ARG A 44 27.02 -1.80 -39.99
C ARG A 44 25.86 -1.30 -39.12
N PRO A 45 25.31 -2.10 -38.20
CA PRO A 45 24.31 -1.61 -37.29
C PRO A 45 24.90 -0.40 -36.57
N ARG A 46 24.28 0.78 -36.74
CA ARG A 46 24.63 1.99 -36.00
C ARG A 46 24.47 1.64 -34.52
N ILE A 47 25.59 1.45 -33.83
CA ILE A 47 25.64 1.37 -32.38
C ILE A 47 25.33 2.78 -31.90
N ILE A 48 24.06 3.06 -31.62
CA ILE A 48 23.65 4.30 -30.97
C ILE A 48 24.17 4.21 -29.53
N PRO A 49 25.07 5.10 -29.09
CA PRO A 49 25.51 5.11 -27.70
C PRO A 49 24.27 5.33 -26.83
N CYS A 50 23.94 4.34 -26.02
CA CYS A 50 22.85 4.43 -25.08
C CYS A 50 23.26 5.47 -24.04
N VAL A 51 22.69 6.68 -24.13
CA VAL A 51 22.91 7.74 -23.15
C VAL A 51 22.44 7.20 -21.80
N ARG A 52 23.40 6.92 -20.90
CA ARG A 52 23.08 6.48 -19.53
C ARG A 52 22.31 7.61 -18.85
N SER A 53 21.22 7.25 -18.18
CA SER A 53 20.48 8.24 -17.41
C SER A 53 21.38 8.77 -16.29
N PRO A 54 21.34 10.05 -15.94
CA PRO A 54 22.00 10.56 -14.73
C PRO A 54 21.62 9.76 -13.47
N LEU A 55 20.40 9.20 -13.42
CA LEU A 55 19.91 8.35 -12.33
C LEU A 55 20.64 6.99 -12.23
N ASP A 56 21.38 6.58 -13.25
CA ASP A 56 22.21 5.37 -13.20
C ASP A 56 23.50 5.61 -12.40
N HIS A 57 23.88 6.88 -12.17
CA HIS A 57 25.05 7.23 -11.38
C HIS A 57 24.72 7.27 -9.88
N ALA A 58 25.42 6.45 -9.10
CA ALA A 58 25.23 6.38 -7.65
C ALA A 58 25.49 7.71 -6.95
N TRP A 59 26.53 8.45 -7.35
CA TRP A 59 26.85 9.76 -6.77
C TRP A 59 25.70 10.76 -6.96
N PHE A 60 25.12 10.80 -8.16
CA PHE A 60 24.05 11.74 -8.50
C PHE A 60 22.80 11.45 -7.67
N ARG A 61 22.43 10.17 -7.54
CA ARG A 61 21.36 9.72 -6.64
C ARG A 61 21.62 10.11 -5.19
N SER A 62 22.85 9.95 -4.69
CA SER A 62 23.20 10.34 -3.32
C SER A 62 22.99 11.83 -3.08
N VAL A 63 23.45 12.69 -3.99
CA VAL A 63 23.30 14.14 -3.87
C VAL A 63 21.83 14.54 -3.86
N LEU A 64 21.02 13.97 -4.76
CA LEU A 64 19.57 14.21 -4.78
C LEU A 64 18.89 13.77 -3.48
N LEU A 65 19.21 12.57 -2.99
CA LEU A 65 18.62 12.03 -1.76
C LEU A 65 19.01 12.87 -0.54
N ILE A 66 20.26 13.26 -0.41
CA ILE A 66 20.72 14.11 0.72
C ILE A 66 20.08 15.49 0.65
N GLY A 67 20.08 16.10 -0.55
CA GLY A 67 19.47 17.41 -0.78
C GLY A 67 17.96 17.42 -0.47
N ALA A 68 17.24 16.35 -0.79
CA ALA A 68 15.83 16.20 -0.43
C ALA A 68 15.62 15.82 1.05
N ALA A 69 16.52 15.02 1.62
CA ALA A 69 16.35 14.50 2.98
C ALA A 69 16.34 15.59 4.04
N ILE A 70 17.22 16.58 3.92
CA ILE A 70 17.35 17.66 4.90
C ILE A 70 16.04 18.46 5.06
N PRO A 71 15.47 19.08 4.01
CA PRO A 71 14.25 19.86 4.16
C PRO A 71 13.04 19.00 4.54
N ILE A 72 12.92 17.79 3.99
CA ILE A 72 11.81 16.89 4.31
C ILE A 72 11.87 16.46 5.79
N ALA A 73 13.04 16.03 6.28
CA ALA A 73 13.19 15.61 7.66
C ALA A 73 13.03 16.77 8.64
N ALA A 74 13.57 17.95 8.31
CA ALA A 74 13.39 19.16 9.12
C ALA A 74 11.91 19.56 9.21
N PHE A 75 11.20 19.58 8.09
CA PHE A 75 9.77 19.90 8.08
C PHE A 75 8.93 18.86 8.85
N TYR A 76 9.24 17.56 8.66
CA TYR A 76 8.58 16.49 9.41
C TYR A 76 8.80 16.65 10.92
N ALA A 77 10.05 16.83 11.36
CA ALA A 77 10.38 17.00 12.78
C ALA A 77 9.73 18.26 13.37
N TRP A 78 9.72 19.35 12.61
CA TRP A 78 9.05 20.58 13.00
C TRP A 78 7.55 20.36 13.23
N ARG A 79 6.84 19.83 12.22
CA ARG A 79 5.38 19.64 12.26
C ARG A 79 4.96 18.59 13.29
N THR A 80 5.68 17.49 13.41
CA THR A 80 5.22 16.30 14.15
C THR A 80 5.82 16.14 15.55
N VAL A 81 6.82 16.97 15.91
CA VAL A 81 7.48 16.91 17.22
C VAL A 81 7.60 18.30 17.83
N VAL A 82 8.30 19.22 17.15
CA VAL A 82 8.63 20.52 17.75
C VAL A 82 7.38 21.37 17.97
N LEU A 83 6.53 21.52 16.95
CA LEU A 83 5.33 22.33 17.02
C LEU A 83 4.32 21.80 18.06
N PRO A 84 3.97 20.49 18.10
CA PRO A 84 3.10 19.94 19.13
C PRO A 84 3.65 20.18 20.54
N LEU A 85 4.93 19.88 20.78
CA LEU A 85 5.55 20.06 22.11
C LEU A 85 5.64 21.53 22.52
N ALA A 86 5.91 22.43 21.59
CA ALA A 86 5.94 23.87 21.84
C ALA A 86 4.54 24.44 22.12
N SER A 87 3.52 23.92 21.44
CA SER A 87 2.13 24.35 21.65
C SER A 87 1.52 23.80 22.94
N GLY A 88 1.95 22.61 23.38
CA GLY A 88 1.33 21.87 24.48
C GLY A 88 -0.10 21.39 24.18
N ALA A 89 -0.60 21.59 22.97
CA ALA A 89 -1.95 21.20 22.58
C ALA A 89 -2.03 19.67 22.40
N LEU A 90 -3.03 19.06 23.02
CA LEU A 90 -3.32 17.65 22.80
C LEU A 90 -4.05 17.48 21.46
N PRO A 91 -3.76 16.41 20.71
CA PRO A 91 -4.45 16.12 19.46
C PRO A 91 -5.96 15.93 19.65
N GLU A 92 -6.75 16.38 18.67
CA GLU A 92 -8.21 16.42 18.77
C GLU A 92 -8.82 15.02 18.90
N ASP A 93 -8.54 14.08 18.00
CA ASP A 93 -9.12 12.74 18.09
C ASP A 93 -8.63 11.98 19.31
N PHE A 94 -7.38 12.23 19.73
CA PHE A 94 -6.86 11.66 20.96
C PHE A 94 -7.70 12.07 22.17
N THR A 95 -8.06 13.35 22.28
CA THR A 95 -8.83 13.87 23.42
C THR A 95 -10.32 13.58 23.30
N VAL A 96 -10.91 13.98 22.19
CA VAL A 96 -12.36 13.98 21.96
C VAL A 96 -12.91 12.58 21.77
N ASN A 97 -12.15 11.68 21.13
CA ASN A 97 -12.61 10.33 20.86
C ASN A 97 -11.99 9.32 21.84
N TYR A 98 -10.67 9.19 21.87
CA TYR A 98 -10.02 8.09 22.57
C TYR A 98 -10.03 8.26 24.11
N MET A 99 -9.58 9.41 24.61
CA MET A 99 -9.53 9.69 26.05
C MET A 99 -10.93 9.87 26.64
N ALA A 100 -11.87 10.48 25.90
CA ALA A 100 -13.27 10.57 26.32
C ALA A 100 -13.90 9.17 26.50
N ALA A 101 -13.69 8.25 25.57
CA ALA A 101 -14.16 6.87 25.70
C ALA A 101 -13.48 6.14 26.87
N ALA A 102 -12.18 6.36 27.08
CA ALA A 102 -11.46 5.79 28.21
C ALA A 102 -12.06 6.25 29.55
N ALA A 103 -12.36 7.54 29.69
CA ALA A 103 -12.97 8.13 30.88
C ALA A 103 -14.38 7.56 31.16
N ARG A 104 -15.18 7.36 30.10
CA ARG A 104 -16.51 6.73 30.23
C ARG A 104 -16.41 5.30 30.74
N ILE A 105 -15.52 4.50 30.16
CA ILE A 105 -15.30 3.12 30.60
C ILE A 105 -14.84 3.10 32.06
N ALA A 106 -13.87 3.96 32.43
CA ALA A 106 -13.33 4.04 33.79
C ALA A 106 -14.38 4.45 34.83
N SER A 107 -15.39 5.23 34.43
CA SER A 107 -16.51 5.63 35.29
C SER A 107 -17.69 4.65 35.27
N GLY A 108 -17.54 3.47 34.64
CA GLY A 108 -18.60 2.46 34.56
C GLY A 108 -19.71 2.79 33.57
N HIS A 109 -19.51 3.77 32.68
CA HIS A 109 -20.46 4.14 31.64
C HIS A 109 -20.13 3.47 30.31
N ASN A 110 -21.16 3.15 29.55
CA ASN A 110 -21.00 2.68 28.19
C ASN A 110 -20.41 3.79 27.30
N PRO A 111 -19.28 3.56 26.60
CA PRO A 111 -18.70 4.55 25.71
C PRO A 111 -19.57 4.84 24.47
N TYR A 112 -20.55 3.99 24.17
CA TYR A 112 -21.45 4.13 23.02
C TYR A 112 -22.82 4.75 23.35
N ASP A 113 -23.14 4.95 24.64
CA ASP A 113 -24.39 5.58 25.05
C ASP A 113 -24.28 7.12 24.98
N LEU A 114 -24.53 7.67 23.80
CA LEU A 114 -24.59 9.11 23.55
C LEU A 114 -26.04 9.61 23.55
N SER A 115 -26.27 10.80 24.09
CA SER A 115 -27.59 11.40 24.28
C SER A 115 -28.29 11.69 22.94
N ALA A 116 -29.61 11.93 22.96
CA ALA A 116 -30.39 12.24 21.75
C ALA A 116 -29.86 13.46 20.97
N ALA A 117 -29.23 14.43 21.66
CA ALA A 117 -28.59 15.60 21.06
C ALA A 117 -27.23 15.30 20.38
N THR A 118 -26.66 14.12 20.63
CA THR A 118 -25.39 13.62 20.05
C THR A 118 -25.61 12.38 19.18
N ARG A 119 -26.85 12.06 18.80
CA ARG A 119 -27.15 10.89 17.94
C ARG A 119 -26.51 11.04 16.56
N LEU A 120 -25.46 10.26 16.34
CA LEU A 120 -25.00 9.69 15.07
C LEU A 120 -25.36 10.49 13.80
N THR A 121 -24.75 11.66 13.63
CA THR A 121 -24.54 12.24 12.29
C THR A 121 -23.36 11.51 11.62
N VAL A 122 -23.51 10.19 11.49
CA VAL A 122 -22.73 9.16 10.77
C VAL A 122 -21.19 9.12 10.94
N ALA A 123 -20.51 10.17 11.38
CA ALA A 123 -19.13 10.15 11.93
C ALA A 123 -18.69 11.55 12.46
N GLY A 124 -19.51 12.20 13.29
CA GLY A 124 -19.06 13.33 14.11
C GLY A 124 -18.04 12.91 15.19
N PRO A 125 -17.65 13.80 16.13
CA PRO A 125 -16.68 13.56 17.22
C PRO A 125 -17.16 12.48 18.22
N GLN A 126 -17.21 11.24 17.77
CA GLN A 126 -17.68 10.08 18.52
C GLN A 126 -16.67 8.93 18.39
N TYR A 127 -16.54 8.16 19.46
CA TYR A 127 -15.69 6.97 19.47
C TYR A 127 -16.28 5.87 18.58
N VAL A 128 -15.71 5.70 17.39
CA VAL A 128 -16.16 4.75 16.36
C VAL A 128 -15.34 3.45 16.32
N THR A 129 -14.34 3.31 17.20
CA THR A 129 -13.46 2.14 17.20
C THR A 129 -13.95 1.07 18.19
N PRO A 130 -13.57 -0.20 18.03
CA PRO A 130 -13.76 -1.20 19.07
C PRO A 130 -13.03 -0.82 20.37
N LEU A 131 -13.46 -1.40 21.49
CA LEU A 131 -13.10 -1.04 22.87
C LEU A 131 -11.61 -1.14 23.29
N PRO A 132 -10.73 -1.97 22.68
CA PRO A 132 -9.36 -2.15 23.19
C PRO A 132 -8.55 -0.86 23.36
N VAL A 133 -8.68 0.10 22.43
CA VAL A 133 -7.90 1.35 22.49
C VAL A 133 -8.27 2.17 23.72
N ALA A 134 -9.56 2.47 23.90
CA ALA A 134 -10.04 3.23 25.04
C ALA A 134 -9.72 2.53 26.37
N TRP A 135 -9.78 1.19 26.42
CA TRP A 135 -9.36 0.44 27.60
C TRP A 135 -7.87 0.59 27.92
N MET A 136 -6.98 0.44 26.92
CA MET A 136 -5.52 0.58 27.10
C MET A 136 -5.09 1.99 27.52
N LEU A 137 -5.92 3.01 27.24
CA LEU A 137 -5.63 4.41 27.56
C LEU A 137 -6.07 4.85 28.96
N GLN A 138 -6.84 4.04 29.70
CA GLN A 138 -7.28 4.40 31.06
C GLN A 138 -6.15 4.81 32.02
N PRO A 139 -4.95 4.18 31.99
CA PRO A 139 -3.84 4.62 32.85
C PRO A 139 -3.40 6.08 32.61
N LEU A 140 -3.69 6.65 31.44
CA LEU A 140 -3.35 8.04 31.12
C LEU A 140 -4.36 9.06 31.63
N LEU A 141 -5.53 8.64 32.13
CA LEU A 141 -6.60 9.56 32.59
C LEU A 141 -6.15 10.47 33.72
N HIS A 142 -5.24 10.00 34.58
CA HIS A 142 -4.72 10.77 35.72
C HIS A 142 -3.37 11.43 35.43
N ALA A 143 -2.83 11.25 34.22
CA ALA A 143 -1.57 11.85 33.82
C ALA A 143 -1.76 13.33 33.44
N SER A 144 -0.72 14.14 33.58
CA SER A 144 -0.74 15.52 33.10
C SER A 144 -0.91 15.57 31.58
N ALA A 145 -1.48 16.66 31.05
CA ALA A 145 -1.62 16.85 29.60
C ALA A 145 -0.27 16.74 28.86
N THR A 146 0.80 17.26 29.45
CA THR A 146 2.16 17.12 28.91
C THR A 146 2.60 15.66 28.83
N THR A 147 2.33 14.87 29.86
CA THR A 147 2.63 13.43 29.87
C THR A 147 1.82 12.70 28.80
N GLN A 148 0.53 13.00 28.69
CA GLN A 148 -0.34 12.42 27.66
C GLN A 148 0.18 12.73 26.26
N LEU A 149 0.55 13.99 25.99
CA LEU A 149 1.12 14.44 24.73
C LEU A 149 2.42 13.70 24.38
N ILE A 150 3.37 13.62 25.32
CA ILE A 150 4.64 12.92 25.11
C ILE A 150 4.39 11.43 24.80
N VAL A 151 3.48 10.79 25.54
CA VAL A 151 3.18 9.36 25.34
C VAL A 151 2.54 9.12 23.97
N VAL A 152 1.54 9.91 23.57
CA VAL A 152 0.89 9.72 22.26
C VAL A 152 1.88 9.97 21.12
N LEU A 153 2.67 11.05 21.18
CA LEU A 153 3.69 11.32 20.16
C LEU A 153 4.73 10.20 20.09
N ALA A 154 5.22 9.73 21.25
CA ALA A 154 6.19 8.64 21.30
C ALA A 154 5.65 7.34 20.67
N ILE A 155 4.40 6.97 20.99
CA ILE A 155 3.76 5.77 20.44
C ILE A 155 3.59 5.89 18.91
N LEU A 156 3.13 7.03 18.42
CA LEU A 156 2.91 7.24 16.99
C LEU A 156 4.21 7.24 16.20
N GLN A 157 5.25 7.91 16.71
CA GLN A 157 6.58 7.92 16.08
C GLN A 157 7.23 6.53 16.12
N LEU A 158 7.16 5.84 17.26
CA LEU A 158 7.67 4.46 17.38
C LEU A 158 6.94 3.52 16.42
N SER A 159 5.63 3.69 16.24
CA SER A 159 4.83 2.89 15.33
C SER A 159 5.28 3.07 13.88
N LEU A 160 5.56 4.31 13.46
CA LEU A 160 6.13 4.58 12.14
C LEU A 160 7.51 3.92 11.97
N VAL A 161 8.38 4.00 12.98
CA VAL A 161 9.70 3.34 12.95
C VAL A 161 9.57 1.82 12.84
N VAL A 162 8.68 1.20 13.62
CA VAL A 162 8.40 -0.24 13.56
C VAL A 162 7.89 -0.63 12.18
N PHE A 163 6.96 0.14 11.61
CA PHE A 163 6.46 -0.08 10.26
C PHE A 163 7.59 -0.05 9.22
N LEU A 164 8.44 0.99 9.25
CA LEU A 164 9.54 1.15 8.31
C LEU A 164 10.53 -0.01 8.42
N ILE A 165 10.98 -0.34 9.64
CA ILE A 165 11.93 -1.44 9.86
C ILE A 165 11.37 -2.77 9.37
N THR A 166 10.13 -3.10 9.74
CA THR A 166 9.51 -4.38 9.39
C THR A 166 9.22 -4.48 7.89
N THR A 167 8.74 -3.41 7.27
CA THR A 167 8.46 -3.37 5.82
C THR A 167 9.74 -3.45 4.99
N LEU A 168 10.78 -2.66 5.31
CA LEU A 168 12.07 -2.70 4.62
C LEU A 168 12.72 -4.09 4.70
N ARG A 169 12.63 -4.74 5.87
CA ARG A 169 13.07 -6.14 6.05
C ARG A 169 12.22 -7.13 5.25
N ALA A 170 10.91 -6.89 5.12
CA ALA A 170 10.01 -7.76 4.37
C ALA A 170 10.29 -7.69 2.88
N VAL A 171 10.52 -6.49 2.33
CA VAL A 171 10.82 -6.32 0.90
C VAL A 171 12.27 -6.66 0.55
N GLY A 172 13.18 -6.71 1.53
CA GLY A 172 14.57 -7.09 1.35
C GLY A 172 15.45 -5.96 0.81
N VAL A 173 15.18 -4.72 1.20
CA VAL A 173 16.02 -3.56 0.85
C VAL A 173 17.38 -3.72 1.55
N LYS A 174 18.46 -3.62 0.76
CA LYS A 174 19.85 -3.76 1.25
C LYS A 174 20.68 -2.51 1.10
N ASP A 175 20.35 -1.68 0.11
CA ASP A 175 21.08 -0.45 -0.19
C ASP A 175 20.51 0.73 0.60
N TRP A 176 21.41 1.59 1.07
CA TRP A 176 21.04 2.77 1.85
C TRP A 176 20.26 3.79 1.01
N GLN A 177 20.51 3.88 -0.30
CA GLN A 177 19.83 4.84 -1.19
C GLN A 177 18.33 4.53 -1.29
N SER A 178 17.97 3.27 -1.52
CA SER A 178 16.58 2.83 -1.51
C SER A 178 15.96 2.95 -0.12
N THR A 179 16.74 2.68 0.93
CA THR A 179 16.29 2.88 2.32
C THR A 179 15.90 4.34 2.55
N VAL A 180 16.79 5.29 2.24
CA VAL A 180 16.52 6.72 2.39
C VAL A 180 15.35 7.14 1.52
N LEU A 181 15.28 6.74 0.25
CA LEU A 181 14.16 7.06 -0.63
C LEU A 181 12.81 6.62 -0.03
N LEU A 182 12.71 5.38 0.44
CA LEU A 182 11.48 4.84 1.00
C LEU A 182 11.09 5.53 2.32
N VAL A 183 12.08 5.89 3.15
CA VAL A 183 11.85 6.68 4.36
C VAL A 183 11.34 8.08 4.00
N LEU A 184 11.96 8.76 3.03
CA LEU A 184 11.52 10.08 2.58
C LEU A 184 10.11 10.06 2.02
N VAL A 185 9.77 9.06 1.19
CA VAL A 185 8.41 8.86 0.69
C VAL A 185 7.41 8.71 1.82
N ALA A 186 7.77 8.00 2.90
CA ALA A 186 6.90 7.81 4.05
C ALA A 186 6.73 9.09 4.87
N ILE A 187 7.81 9.74 5.29
CA ILE A 187 7.72 10.92 6.17
C ILE A 187 7.20 12.17 5.45
N ALA A 188 7.36 12.24 4.12
CA ALA A 188 6.76 13.31 3.32
C ALA A 188 5.28 13.06 3.00
N PHE A 189 4.77 11.84 3.21
CA PHE A 189 3.39 11.52 2.89
C PHE A 189 2.46 12.17 3.91
N GLU A 190 1.64 13.10 3.44
CA GLU A 190 0.81 13.95 4.30
C GLU A 190 -0.04 13.18 5.33
N PRO A 191 -0.68 12.04 4.98
CA PRO A 191 -1.42 11.24 5.96
C PRO A 191 -0.59 10.76 7.16
N VAL A 192 0.75 10.67 7.08
CA VAL A 192 1.58 10.38 8.26
C VAL A 192 1.54 11.53 9.25
N ALA A 193 1.76 12.75 8.76
CA ALA A 193 1.74 13.94 9.61
C ALA A 193 0.32 14.20 10.14
N ALA A 194 -0.70 14.07 9.30
CA ALA A 194 -2.11 14.21 9.72
C ALA A 194 -2.49 13.23 10.85
N ASN A 195 -2.00 11.99 10.82
CA ASN A 195 -2.24 11.06 11.93
C ASN A 195 -1.58 11.49 13.25
N ILE A 196 -0.46 12.21 13.19
CA ILE A 196 0.21 12.73 14.39
C ILE A 196 -0.51 13.97 14.89
N ASP A 197 -0.90 14.86 13.97
CA ASP A 197 -1.65 16.08 14.25
C ASP A 197 -3.00 15.77 14.92
N GLU A 198 -3.70 14.74 14.44
CA GLU A 198 -4.99 14.28 15.00
C GLU A 198 -4.82 13.29 16.17
N GLY A 199 -3.65 12.69 16.37
CA GLY A 199 -3.42 11.67 17.40
C GLY A 199 -4.08 10.33 17.08
N GLN A 200 -4.18 10.00 15.80
CA GLN A 200 -4.90 8.86 15.26
C GLN A 200 -4.14 7.54 15.41
N ILE A 201 -4.87 6.49 15.81
CA ILE A 201 -4.32 5.14 16.01
C ILE A 201 -3.87 4.45 14.71
N ASN A 202 -4.11 5.04 13.53
CA ASN A 202 -3.81 4.36 12.26
C ASN A 202 -2.31 4.14 12.04
N LEU A 203 -1.41 4.89 12.70
CA LEU A 203 0.02 4.58 12.68
C LEU A 203 0.37 3.30 13.45
N VAL A 204 -0.34 3.01 14.55
CA VAL A 204 -0.22 1.72 15.26
C VAL A 204 -0.70 0.59 14.35
N LEU A 205 -1.83 0.78 13.66
CA LEU A 205 -2.30 -0.16 12.64
C LEU A 205 -1.26 -0.36 11.53
N LEU A 206 -0.63 0.72 11.06
CA LEU A 206 0.42 0.66 10.06
C LEU A 206 1.63 -0.16 10.55
N ALA A 207 2.04 -0.01 11.82
CA ALA A 207 3.08 -0.84 12.43
C ALA A 207 2.71 -2.33 12.43
N LEU A 208 1.47 -2.65 12.83
CA LEU A 208 0.93 -4.00 12.80
C LEU A 208 0.87 -4.57 11.37
N SER A 209 0.53 -3.75 10.37
CA SER A 209 0.58 -4.12 8.95
C SER A 209 2.00 -4.46 8.50
N GLY A 210 3.01 -3.71 8.94
CA GLY A 210 4.42 -4.00 8.63
C GLY A 210 4.89 -5.32 9.23
N ILE A 211 4.52 -5.59 10.49
CA ILE A 211 4.76 -6.89 11.16
C ILE A 211 4.05 -8.00 10.38
N TRP A 212 2.77 -7.84 10.07
CA TRP A 212 1.99 -8.80 9.29
C TRP A 212 2.65 -9.12 7.94
N LEU A 213 3.07 -8.09 7.19
CA LEU A 213 3.75 -8.24 5.91
C LEU A 213 5.05 -9.03 6.04
N LEU A 214 5.85 -8.74 7.07
CA LEU A 214 7.10 -9.45 7.32
C LEU A 214 6.88 -10.94 7.54
N GLY A 215 5.86 -11.31 8.32
CA GLY A 215 5.55 -12.73 8.54
C GLY A 215 4.93 -13.38 7.30
N TRP A 216 4.04 -12.69 6.60
CA TRP A 216 3.42 -13.13 5.34
C TRP A 216 4.46 -13.48 4.28
N VAL A 217 5.44 -12.58 4.05
CA VAL A 217 6.54 -12.82 3.12
C VAL A 217 7.38 -14.01 3.58
N ARG A 218 7.62 -14.16 4.88
CA ARG A 218 8.34 -15.28 5.51
C ARG A 218 7.51 -16.57 5.64
N GLY A 219 6.26 -16.60 5.17
CA GLY A 219 5.39 -17.77 5.17
C GLY A 219 4.26 -17.73 6.20
N ASP A 220 3.86 -18.89 6.71
CA ASP A 220 2.71 -19.03 7.61
C ASP A 220 3.12 -18.81 9.07
N ARG A 221 3.44 -17.56 9.44
CA ARG A 221 3.95 -17.20 10.76
C ARG A 221 2.83 -16.73 11.69
N TRP A 222 2.57 -17.48 12.76
CA TRP A 222 1.48 -17.20 13.71
C TRP A 222 1.49 -15.76 14.27
N TRP A 223 2.66 -15.19 14.53
CA TRP A 223 2.80 -13.83 15.07
C TRP A 223 2.39 -12.74 14.08
N ALA A 224 2.48 -12.99 12.76
CA ALA A 224 1.91 -12.08 11.76
C ALA A 224 0.38 -12.19 11.74
N GLY A 225 -0.14 -13.39 11.98
CA GLY A 225 -1.55 -13.59 12.33
C GLY A 225 -1.96 -12.76 13.53
N ALA A 226 -1.24 -12.87 14.64
CA ALA A 226 -1.52 -12.12 15.86
C ALA A 226 -1.52 -10.60 15.64
N ALA A 227 -0.56 -10.08 14.86
CA ALA A 227 -0.54 -8.66 14.49
C ALA A 227 -1.77 -8.24 13.69
N LEU A 228 -2.21 -9.05 12.71
CA LEU A 228 -3.45 -8.83 11.97
C LEU A 228 -4.68 -8.86 12.90
N GLY A 229 -4.79 -9.87 13.75
CA GLY A 229 -5.89 -10.00 14.71
C GLY A 229 -5.98 -8.80 15.65
N ALA A 230 -4.85 -8.36 16.18
CA ALA A 230 -4.77 -7.16 17.01
C ALA A 230 -5.17 -5.90 16.25
N GLY A 231 -4.72 -5.75 15.00
CA GLY A 231 -5.09 -4.62 14.16
C GLY A 231 -6.59 -4.57 13.89
N VAL A 232 -7.22 -5.71 13.55
CA VAL A 232 -8.68 -5.83 13.39
C VAL A 232 -9.41 -5.50 14.69
N ALA A 233 -8.92 -5.99 15.82
CA ALA A 233 -9.52 -5.73 17.12
C ALA A 233 -9.43 -4.26 17.54
N ILE A 234 -8.38 -3.54 17.11
CA ILE A 234 -8.19 -2.10 17.35
C ILE A 234 -9.05 -1.26 16.40
N LYS A 235 -9.09 -1.63 15.12
CA LYS A 235 -9.87 -0.95 14.08
C LYS A 235 -10.15 -1.92 12.94
N LEU A 236 -11.42 -2.02 12.54
CA LEU A 236 -11.86 -3.00 11.53
C LEU A 236 -11.28 -2.79 10.11
N LEU A 237 -10.52 -1.70 9.87
CA LEU A 237 -9.92 -1.40 8.57
C LEU A 237 -9.04 -2.52 8.01
N GLN A 238 -8.41 -3.32 8.87
CA GLN A 238 -7.51 -4.40 8.42
C GLN A 238 -8.23 -5.73 8.16
N ALA A 239 -9.53 -5.84 8.49
CA ALA A 239 -10.28 -7.08 8.35
C ALA A 239 -10.20 -7.72 6.95
N PRO A 240 -10.18 -6.95 5.84
CA PRO A 240 -10.03 -7.54 4.51
C PRO A 240 -8.76 -8.39 4.31
N LEU A 241 -7.68 -8.11 5.04
CA LEU A 241 -6.46 -8.93 4.96
C LEU A 241 -6.70 -10.38 5.43
N GLY A 242 -7.71 -10.62 6.27
CA GLY A 242 -8.15 -11.96 6.63
C GLY A 242 -8.59 -12.80 5.43
N LEU A 243 -9.19 -12.17 4.41
CA LEU A 243 -9.57 -12.85 3.17
C LEU A 243 -8.33 -13.37 2.42
N LEU A 244 -7.25 -12.57 2.38
CA LEU A 244 -5.99 -12.99 1.77
C LEU A 244 -5.34 -14.14 2.54
N VAL A 245 -5.37 -14.09 3.88
CA VAL A 245 -4.85 -15.16 4.75
C VAL A 245 -5.62 -16.47 4.53
N LEU A 246 -6.95 -16.40 4.47
CA LEU A 246 -7.82 -17.55 4.22
C LEU A 246 -7.59 -18.13 2.82
N TRP A 247 -7.61 -17.28 1.80
CA TRP A 247 -7.33 -17.67 0.40
C TRP A 247 -5.93 -18.27 0.25
N GLY A 248 -4.94 -17.71 0.94
CA GLY A 248 -3.57 -18.21 1.00
C GLY A 248 -3.39 -19.49 1.83
N ARG A 249 -4.46 -20.00 2.46
CA ARG A 249 -4.50 -21.18 3.33
C ARG A 249 -3.44 -21.14 4.44
N ARG A 250 -3.23 -19.95 5.02
CA ARG A 250 -2.23 -19.70 6.07
C ARG A 250 -2.85 -19.92 7.44
N TRP A 251 -3.05 -21.19 7.79
CA TRP A 251 -3.82 -21.58 8.97
C TRP A 251 -3.18 -21.13 10.28
N ARG A 252 -1.85 -21.12 10.37
CA ARG A 252 -1.17 -20.65 11.59
C ARG A 252 -1.36 -19.16 11.78
N MET A 253 -1.29 -18.38 10.70
CA MET A 253 -1.65 -16.96 10.71
C MET A 253 -3.13 -16.76 11.05
N LEU A 254 -4.04 -17.55 10.49
CA LEU A 254 -5.46 -17.42 10.79
C LEU A 254 -5.75 -17.70 12.27
N ALA A 255 -5.17 -18.77 12.83
CA ALA A 255 -5.29 -19.09 14.25
C ALA A 255 -4.69 -17.98 15.12
N GLY A 256 -3.50 -17.47 14.77
CA GLY A 256 -2.90 -16.34 15.48
C GLY A 256 -3.79 -15.09 15.46
N ALA A 257 -4.42 -14.79 14.33
CA ALA A 257 -5.34 -13.66 14.18
C ALA A 257 -6.61 -13.83 15.03
N ALA A 258 -7.22 -15.01 14.97
CA ALA A 258 -8.41 -15.33 15.75
C ALA A 258 -8.12 -15.23 17.25
N ILE A 259 -7.04 -15.85 17.73
CA ILE A 259 -6.67 -15.86 19.15
C ILE A 259 -6.36 -14.45 19.64
N ALA A 260 -5.51 -13.69 18.95
CA ALA A 260 -5.11 -12.36 19.39
C ALA A 260 -6.28 -11.35 19.34
N GLY A 261 -7.05 -11.39 18.26
CA GLY A 261 -8.20 -10.49 18.10
C GLY A 261 -9.29 -10.77 19.12
N LEU A 262 -9.65 -12.04 19.32
CA LEU A 262 -10.63 -12.44 20.31
C LEU A 262 -10.15 -12.13 21.73
N ALA A 263 -8.89 -12.43 22.05
CA ALA A 263 -8.32 -12.14 23.36
C ALA A 263 -8.41 -10.64 23.69
N LEU A 264 -8.09 -9.75 22.73
CA LEU A 264 -8.19 -8.31 22.95
C LEU A 264 -9.63 -7.85 23.17
N TRP A 265 -10.60 -8.38 22.42
CA TRP A 265 -12.01 -8.06 22.65
C TRP A 265 -12.55 -8.59 23.98
N LEU A 266 -12.13 -9.79 24.39
CA LEU A 266 -12.57 -10.40 25.64
C LEU A 266 -11.90 -9.79 26.89
N VAL A 267 -10.66 -9.30 26.77
CA VAL A 267 -9.91 -8.70 27.89
C VAL A 267 -10.26 -7.24 28.10
N ALA A 268 -10.50 -6.47 27.03
CA ALA A 268 -10.70 -5.03 27.15
C ALA A 268 -11.92 -4.66 28.01
N VAL A 269 -13.12 -4.76 27.43
CA VAL A 269 -14.38 -4.42 28.10
C VAL A 269 -15.52 -5.23 27.48
N PRO A 270 -15.55 -6.56 27.65
CA PRO A 270 -16.44 -7.44 26.89
C PRO A 270 -17.93 -7.11 27.05
N GLN A 271 -18.33 -6.49 28.15
CA GLN A 271 -19.72 -6.10 28.42
C GLN A 271 -20.29 -5.09 27.42
N TYR A 272 -19.46 -4.25 26.78
CA TYR A 272 -19.92 -3.28 25.76
C TYR A 272 -19.70 -3.76 24.32
N LEU A 273 -19.15 -4.97 24.13
CA LEU A 273 -18.95 -5.55 22.80
C LEU A 273 -20.27 -5.72 22.02
N PRO A 274 -21.40 -6.15 22.64
CA PRO A 274 -22.67 -6.23 21.94
C PRO A 274 -23.13 -4.89 21.36
N ASP A 275 -22.93 -3.78 22.09
CA ASP A 275 -23.29 -2.45 21.61
C ASP A 275 -22.44 -2.03 20.41
N PHE A 276 -21.13 -2.31 20.45
CA PHE A 276 -20.28 -2.08 19.29
C PHE A 276 -20.78 -2.87 18.07
N LEU A 277 -21.06 -4.17 18.23
CA LEU A 277 -21.43 -5.05 17.12
C LEU A 277 -22.84 -4.77 16.57
N LEU A 278 -23.79 -4.41 17.42
CA LEU A 278 -25.20 -4.29 17.05
C LEU A 278 -25.67 -2.85 16.84
N LYS A 279 -25.00 -1.86 17.44
CA LYS A 279 -25.36 -0.44 17.28
C LYS A 279 -24.34 0.31 16.43
N VAL A 280 -23.05 0.18 16.71
CA VAL A 280 -22.01 1.00 16.07
C VAL A 280 -21.63 0.46 14.69
N ALA A 281 -21.23 -0.81 14.61
CA ALA A 281 -20.75 -1.41 13.37
C ALA A 281 -21.77 -1.33 12.21
N PRO A 282 -23.09 -1.53 12.41
CA PRO A 282 -24.07 -1.35 11.34
C PRO A 282 -24.14 0.10 10.83
N VAL A 283 -24.04 1.09 11.72
CA VAL A 283 -24.03 2.51 11.32
C VAL A 283 -22.77 2.86 10.54
N LEU A 284 -21.61 2.35 10.99
CA LEU A 284 -20.35 2.49 10.25
C LEU A 284 -20.41 1.83 8.86
N SER A 285 -21.08 0.69 8.76
CA SER A 285 -21.25 -0.02 7.48
C SER A 285 -22.18 0.72 6.50
N ALA A 286 -23.04 1.60 6.99
CA ALA A 286 -23.94 2.39 6.15
C ALA A 286 -23.19 3.40 5.26
N GLY A 287 -21.99 3.82 5.68
CA GLY A 287 -21.19 4.81 4.98
C GLY A 287 -21.77 6.22 5.09
N THR A 288 -21.03 7.20 4.55
CA THR A 288 -21.42 8.62 4.51
C THR A 288 -20.97 9.25 3.21
N GLY A 289 -21.67 10.27 2.72
CA GLY A 289 -21.22 11.08 1.60
C GLY A 289 -20.44 12.33 1.99
N LEU A 290 -20.02 12.47 3.25
CA LEU A 290 -19.16 13.56 3.72
C LEU A 290 -17.89 13.69 2.85
N PHE A 291 -17.43 14.91 2.68
CA PHE A 291 -16.36 15.25 1.74
C PHE A 291 -15.01 14.58 2.06
N GLU A 292 -14.77 14.25 3.31
CA GLU A 292 -13.58 13.57 3.78
C GLU A 292 -13.66 12.04 3.57
N ASN A 293 -14.82 11.50 3.17
CA ASN A 293 -14.93 10.10 2.81
C ASN A 293 -14.39 9.86 1.39
N HIS A 294 -13.21 9.24 1.32
CA HIS A 294 -12.50 8.85 0.10
C HIS A 294 -12.78 7.43 -0.40
N SER A 295 -13.70 6.71 0.23
CA SER A 295 -14.17 5.44 -0.32
C SER A 295 -15.06 5.67 -1.57
N PRO A 296 -15.18 4.67 -2.47
CA PRO A 296 -16.15 4.72 -3.56
C PRO A 296 -17.58 4.95 -3.07
N GLY A 297 -17.93 4.47 -1.87
CA GLY A 297 -19.24 4.71 -1.28
C GLY A 297 -19.51 6.17 -0.96
N GLY A 298 -18.47 6.93 -0.56
CA GLY A 298 -18.56 8.38 -0.41
C GLY A 298 -18.88 9.08 -1.73
N THR A 299 -18.17 8.73 -2.80
CA THR A 299 -18.40 9.28 -4.15
C THR A 299 -19.81 8.98 -4.64
N VAL A 300 -20.26 7.73 -4.51
CA VAL A 300 -21.60 7.30 -4.93
C VAL A 300 -22.68 8.01 -4.11
N ALA A 301 -22.49 8.16 -2.79
CA ALA A 301 -23.43 8.88 -1.94
C ALA A 301 -23.57 10.34 -2.39
N ARG A 302 -22.46 11.05 -2.64
CA ARG A 302 -22.47 12.43 -3.15
C ARG A 302 -23.08 12.58 -4.53
N LEU A 303 -22.91 11.57 -5.39
CA LEU A 303 -23.47 11.57 -6.74
C LEU A 303 -25.00 11.42 -6.71
N LEU A 304 -25.51 10.52 -5.86
CA LEU A 304 -26.94 10.23 -5.76
C LEU A 304 -27.69 11.22 -4.86
N ASP A 305 -27.01 11.77 -3.85
CA ASP A 305 -27.55 12.79 -2.96
C ASP A 305 -26.49 13.87 -2.67
N PRO A 306 -26.47 14.96 -3.48
CA PRO A 306 -25.51 16.04 -3.32
C PRO A 306 -25.52 16.74 -1.95
N GLY A 307 -26.59 16.60 -1.15
CA GLY A 307 -26.70 17.17 0.19
C GLY A 307 -25.78 16.49 1.22
N THR A 308 -25.33 15.26 0.93
CA THR A 308 -24.43 14.54 1.85
C THR A 308 -23.04 15.17 1.93
N PHE A 309 -22.63 15.98 0.94
CA PHE A 309 -21.26 16.52 0.83
C PHE A 309 -20.83 17.30 2.08
N LEU A 310 -21.68 18.23 2.55
CA LEU A 310 -21.45 19.02 3.77
C LEU A 310 -22.25 18.48 4.97
N GLY A 311 -22.80 17.27 4.86
CA GLY A 311 -23.55 16.62 5.94
C GLY A 311 -24.96 17.18 6.19
N THR A 312 -25.57 17.90 5.23
CA THR A 312 -26.98 18.34 5.38
C THR A 312 -27.95 17.16 5.33
N VAL A 313 -27.56 16.09 4.64
CA VAL A 313 -28.20 14.77 4.70
C VAL A 313 -27.27 13.81 5.43
N ALA A 314 -27.72 13.33 6.59
CA ALA A 314 -26.89 12.46 7.44
C ALA A 314 -26.75 11.03 6.87
N ASN A 315 -27.81 10.48 6.27
CA ASN A 315 -27.86 9.07 5.91
C ASN A 315 -27.61 8.82 4.42
N THR A 316 -26.69 7.91 4.10
CA THR A 316 -26.51 7.39 2.75
C THR A 316 -27.74 6.60 2.30
N SER A 317 -28.24 6.90 1.10
CA SER A 317 -29.43 6.26 0.53
C SER A 317 -29.25 4.74 0.32
N PRO A 318 -30.31 3.93 0.40
CA PRO A 318 -30.21 2.48 0.15
C PRO A 318 -29.62 2.14 -1.22
N ALA A 319 -29.95 2.93 -2.25
CA ALA A 319 -29.40 2.76 -3.59
C ALA A 319 -27.87 2.95 -3.61
N ALA A 320 -27.36 4.00 -2.94
CA ALA A 320 -25.93 4.23 -2.82
C ALA A 320 -25.21 3.07 -2.12
N ARG A 321 -25.81 2.49 -1.07
CA ARG A 321 -25.26 1.33 -0.36
C ARG A 321 -25.17 0.10 -1.24
N VAL A 322 -26.21 -0.18 -2.05
CA VAL A 322 -26.21 -1.30 -3.00
C VAL A 322 -25.12 -1.12 -4.05
N VAL A 323 -25.01 0.06 -4.66
CA VAL A 323 -23.95 0.35 -5.65
C VAL A 323 -22.56 0.23 -5.02
N THR A 324 -22.38 0.73 -3.80
CA THR A 324 -21.12 0.59 -3.05
C THR A 324 -20.76 -0.89 -2.84
N LEU A 325 -21.72 -1.71 -2.41
CA LEU A 325 -21.52 -3.14 -2.23
C LEU A 325 -21.09 -3.82 -3.55
N LEU A 326 -21.73 -3.47 -4.67
CA LEU A 326 -21.37 -4.00 -5.99
C LEU A 326 -19.94 -3.61 -6.38
N ILE A 327 -19.53 -2.36 -6.12
CA ILE A 327 -18.15 -1.90 -6.34
C ILE A 327 -17.18 -2.69 -5.46
N SER A 328 -17.49 -2.87 -4.17
CA SER A 328 -16.65 -3.63 -3.24
C SER A 328 -16.45 -5.07 -3.71
N VAL A 329 -17.53 -5.74 -4.14
CA VAL A 329 -17.48 -7.08 -4.71
C VAL A 329 -16.65 -7.11 -5.99
N ALA A 330 -16.84 -6.15 -6.90
CA ALA A 330 -16.08 -6.08 -8.15
C ALA A 330 -14.58 -5.89 -7.91
N VAL A 331 -14.20 -5.04 -6.96
CA VAL A 331 -12.79 -4.84 -6.55
C VAL A 331 -12.18 -6.11 -5.98
N LEU A 332 -12.91 -6.82 -5.09
CA LEU A 332 -12.45 -8.09 -4.55
C LEU A 332 -12.29 -9.14 -5.65
N VAL A 333 -13.29 -9.29 -6.51
CA VAL A 333 -13.25 -10.24 -7.64
C VAL A 333 -12.08 -9.93 -8.56
N ALA A 334 -11.89 -8.67 -8.97
CA ALA A 334 -10.77 -8.27 -9.82
C ALA A 334 -9.42 -8.54 -9.14
N THR A 335 -9.30 -8.24 -7.84
CA THR A 335 -8.09 -8.50 -7.05
C THR A 335 -7.77 -9.99 -7.04
N PHE A 336 -8.72 -10.84 -6.60
CA PHE A 336 -8.52 -12.28 -6.54
C PHE A 336 -8.39 -12.94 -7.92
N TRP A 337 -8.98 -12.37 -8.96
CA TRP A 337 -8.83 -12.83 -10.34
C TRP A 337 -7.42 -12.59 -10.91
N VAL A 338 -6.77 -11.49 -10.54
CA VAL A 338 -5.35 -11.25 -10.86
C VAL A 338 -4.45 -12.12 -9.99
N LEU A 339 -4.79 -12.25 -8.71
CA LEU A 339 -4.08 -13.09 -7.73
C LEU A 339 -4.20 -14.59 -8.00
N ARG A 340 -5.23 -15.11 -8.68
CA ARG A 340 -5.41 -16.53 -9.13
C ARG A 340 -5.04 -17.66 -8.15
N ARG A 341 -3.75 -17.86 -7.87
CA ARG A 341 -3.16 -18.84 -6.94
C ARG A 341 -2.17 -18.17 -6.00
N PRO A 342 -2.05 -18.60 -4.74
CA PRO A 342 -1.11 -18.02 -3.78
C PRO A 342 0.35 -18.11 -4.23
N ALA A 343 1.12 -17.04 -4.03
CA ALA A 343 2.52 -16.99 -4.42
C ALA A 343 3.41 -17.90 -3.55
N ALA A 344 4.31 -18.63 -4.20
CA ALA A 344 5.32 -19.45 -3.55
C ALA A 344 6.49 -18.61 -3.00
N ARG A 345 6.94 -17.59 -3.75
CA ARG A 345 8.15 -16.79 -3.46
C ARG A 345 7.84 -15.52 -2.67
N GLY A 346 8.79 -15.09 -1.82
CA GLY A 346 8.63 -13.92 -0.94
C GLY A 346 8.30 -12.61 -1.66
N ARG A 347 9.00 -12.30 -2.76
CA ARG A 347 8.74 -11.08 -3.56
C ARG A 347 7.32 -11.04 -4.12
N ALA A 348 6.85 -12.14 -4.70
CA ALA A 348 5.49 -12.25 -5.23
C ALA A 348 4.44 -12.16 -4.12
N ARG A 349 4.68 -12.76 -2.95
CA ARG A 349 3.82 -12.61 -1.77
C ARG A 349 3.70 -11.16 -1.30
N GLY A 350 4.79 -10.40 -1.34
CA GLY A 350 4.76 -8.97 -1.04
C GLY A 350 3.81 -8.20 -1.96
N LEU A 351 3.80 -8.50 -3.25
CA LEU A 351 2.88 -7.88 -4.22
C LEU A 351 1.41 -8.30 -3.99
N GLU A 352 1.15 -9.55 -3.60
CA GLU A 352 -0.20 -10.00 -3.22
C GLU A 352 -0.72 -9.24 -1.99
N ALA A 353 0.15 -9.05 -0.98
CA ALA A 353 -0.16 -8.24 0.18
C ALA A 353 -0.41 -6.77 -0.19
N ALA A 354 0.43 -6.18 -1.05
CA ALA A 354 0.24 -4.81 -1.54
C ALA A 354 -1.11 -4.66 -2.26
N ALA A 355 -1.47 -5.59 -3.14
CA ALA A 355 -2.75 -5.55 -3.85
C ALA A 355 -3.95 -5.60 -2.89
N MET A 356 -3.90 -6.46 -1.88
CA MET A 356 -5.00 -6.56 -0.91
C MET A 356 -5.10 -5.33 0.00
N VAL A 357 -3.97 -4.79 0.48
CA VAL A 357 -3.98 -3.54 1.27
C VAL A 357 -4.50 -2.38 0.44
N ALA A 358 -4.09 -2.27 -0.84
CA ALA A 358 -4.56 -1.22 -1.74
C ALA A 358 -6.06 -1.34 -2.07
N ALA A 359 -6.62 -2.56 -2.07
CA ALA A 359 -8.05 -2.77 -2.22
C ALA A 359 -8.86 -2.34 -0.98
N GLY A 360 -8.26 -2.31 0.21
CA GLY A 360 -8.94 -2.05 1.49
C GLY A 360 -9.81 -0.78 1.50
N PRO A 361 -9.27 0.41 1.17
CA PRO A 361 -10.06 1.63 1.12
C PRO A 361 -11.15 1.65 0.02
N LEU A 362 -10.97 0.88 -1.06
CA LEU A 362 -11.96 0.78 -2.14
C LEU A 362 -13.19 -0.06 -1.76
N ILE A 363 -13.02 -0.98 -0.80
CA ILE A 363 -14.10 -1.88 -0.37
C ILE A 363 -14.74 -1.45 0.95
N ALA A 364 -14.14 -0.49 1.65
CA ALA A 364 -14.67 0.11 2.87
C ALA A 364 -15.89 0.99 2.58
N SER A 365 -16.85 1.02 3.52
CA SER A 365 -18.01 1.92 3.47
C SER A 365 -17.65 3.38 3.70
N TYR A 366 -16.54 3.63 4.41
CA TYR A 366 -15.93 4.95 4.53
C TYR A 366 -14.41 4.89 4.73
N SER A 367 -13.71 5.92 4.28
CA SER A 367 -12.26 6.07 4.42
C SER A 367 -11.88 7.54 4.60
N TRP A 368 -11.55 7.96 5.83
CA TRP A 368 -11.04 9.31 6.12
C TRP A 368 -9.63 9.51 5.57
N GLY A 369 -9.20 10.76 5.39
CA GLY A 369 -7.84 11.09 4.96
C GLY A 369 -6.75 10.39 5.80
N THR A 370 -6.92 10.36 7.13
CA THR A 370 -5.97 9.68 8.04
C THR A 370 -5.96 8.16 7.91
N HIS A 371 -7.00 7.52 7.37
CA HIS A 371 -6.97 6.08 7.07
C HIS A 371 -6.03 5.73 5.91
N LEU A 372 -5.82 6.68 5.00
CA LEU A 372 -5.03 6.46 3.78
C LEU A 372 -3.54 6.28 4.05
N VAL A 373 -3.08 6.55 5.27
CA VAL A 373 -1.72 6.21 5.72
C VAL A 373 -1.39 4.73 5.54
N LEU A 374 -2.39 3.84 5.62
CA LEU A 374 -2.23 2.40 5.40
C LEU A 374 -1.75 2.06 3.99
N LEU A 375 -1.97 2.94 3.01
CA LEU A 375 -1.48 2.78 1.64
C LEU A 375 0.04 2.98 1.51
N LEU A 376 0.73 3.44 2.56
CA LEU A 376 2.20 3.40 2.57
C LEU A 376 2.73 1.99 2.37
N LEU A 377 2.07 0.96 2.93
CA LEU A 377 2.52 -0.42 2.74
C LEU A 377 2.59 -0.81 1.26
N PRO A 378 1.50 -0.72 0.46
CA PRO A 378 1.59 -1.00 -0.96
C PRO A 378 2.53 -0.06 -1.70
N MET A 379 2.55 1.25 -1.38
CA MET A 379 3.46 2.18 -2.04
C MET A 379 4.93 1.76 -1.88
N LEU A 380 5.40 1.44 -0.67
CA LEU A 380 6.79 1.07 -0.42
C LEU A 380 7.15 -0.27 -1.09
N VAL A 381 6.25 -1.26 -1.03
CA VAL A 381 6.43 -2.56 -1.69
C VAL A 381 6.53 -2.39 -3.21
N LEU A 382 5.62 -1.63 -3.80
CA LEU A 382 5.55 -1.44 -5.23
C LEU A 382 6.69 -0.57 -5.75
N LEU A 383 7.09 0.47 -5.02
CA LEU A 383 8.19 1.34 -5.41
C LEU A 383 9.52 0.58 -5.44
N HIS A 384 9.80 -0.22 -4.40
CA HIS A 384 10.97 -1.10 -4.37
C HIS A 384 10.98 -2.09 -5.55
N TRP A 385 9.83 -2.71 -5.86
CA TRP A 385 9.71 -3.64 -6.98
C TRP A 385 9.87 -2.94 -8.34
N ALA A 386 9.23 -1.79 -8.53
CA ALA A 386 9.16 -1.09 -9.80
C ALA A 386 10.48 -0.43 -10.17
N ILE A 387 11.18 0.20 -9.21
CA ILE A 387 12.49 0.81 -9.44
C ILE A 387 13.50 -0.25 -9.89
N ALA A 388 13.53 -1.39 -9.21
CA ALA A 388 14.45 -2.49 -9.55
C ALA A 388 14.21 -3.04 -10.97
N ARG A 389 13.00 -2.88 -11.52
CA ARG A 389 12.63 -3.32 -12.86
C ARG A 389 12.51 -2.19 -13.88
N ARG A 390 12.78 -0.95 -13.47
CA ARG A 390 12.55 0.27 -14.26
C ARG A 390 11.13 0.35 -14.84
N ASP A 391 10.16 -0.06 -14.03
CA ASP A 391 8.75 -0.02 -14.40
C ASP A 391 8.14 1.36 -14.12
N TRP A 392 8.42 2.31 -15.01
CA TRP A 392 8.03 3.71 -14.83
C TRP A 392 6.52 3.95 -14.85
N LEU A 393 5.73 3.05 -15.44
CA LEU A 393 4.27 3.14 -15.38
C LEU A 393 3.79 2.88 -13.95
N VAL A 394 4.31 1.85 -13.29
CA VAL A 394 3.99 1.56 -11.89
C VAL A 394 4.48 2.68 -10.97
N VAL A 395 5.70 3.20 -11.20
CA VAL A 395 6.21 4.38 -10.47
C VAL A 395 5.30 5.60 -10.66
N GLY A 396 4.86 5.87 -11.89
CA GLY A 396 3.98 6.99 -12.21
C GLY A 396 2.61 6.88 -11.53
N LEU A 397 2.01 5.69 -11.51
CA LEU A 397 0.74 5.44 -10.81
C LEU A 397 0.87 5.62 -9.29
N ILE A 398 1.96 5.14 -8.69
CA ILE A 398 2.26 5.37 -7.27
C ILE A 398 2.44 6.86 -7.00
N GLY A 399 3.21 7.56 -7.83
CA GLY A 399 3.44 9.00 -7.71
C GLY A 399 2.15 9.81 -7.81
N ALA A 400 1.29 9.48 -8.79
CA ALA A 400 -0.03 10.08 -8.93
C ALA A 400 -0.90 9.82 -7.69
N GLY A 401 -0.95 8.57 -7.20
CA GLY A 401 -1.68 8.23 -5.99
C GLY A 401 -1.19 8.99 -4.76
N TRP A 402 0.13 9.05 -4.57
CA TRP A 402 0.77 9.80 -3.48
C TRP A 402 0.46 11.30 -3.57
N MET A 403 0.52 11.91 -4.76
CA MET A 403 0.24 13.33 -4.96
C MET A 403 -1.24 13.68 -4.72
N LEU A 404 -2.16 12.85 -5.21
CA LEU A 404 -3.60 13.08 -5.07
C LEU A 404 -4.06 12.91 -3.62
N ILE A 405 -3.55 11.88 -2.93
CA ILE A 405 -3.92 11.58 -1.53
C ILE A 405 -3.23 12.53 -0.55
N GLY A 406 -1.97 12.91 -0.80
CA GLY A 406 -1.23 13.77 0.11
C GLY A 406 -1.46 15.26 -0.20
N PRO A 407 -0.57 15.90 -0.99
CA PRO A 407 -0.68 17.32 -1.33
C PRO A 407 -2.04 17.74 -1.90
N GLY A 408 -2.64 16.93 -2.78
CA GLY A 408 -3.93 17.23 -3.40
C GLY A 408 -5.06 17.33 -2.36
N HIS A 409 -5.13 16.38 -1.44
CA HIS A 409 -6.10 16.39 -0.35
C HIS A 409 -5.84 17.53 0.64
N ASN A 410 -4.59 17.79 1.00
CA ASN A 410 -4.25 18.88 1.90
C ASN A 410 -4.62 20.25 1.31
N TRP A 411 -4.41 20.42 -0.01
CA TRP A 411 -4.84 21.63 -0.70
C TRP A 411 -6.38 21.78 -0.70
N PHE A 412 -7.09 20.67 -0.93
CA PHE A 412 -8.55 20.65 -0.82
C PHE A 412 -9.04 21.09 0.57
N GLN A 413 -8.47 20.54 1.65
CA GLN A 413 -8.79 20.94 3.02
C GLN A 413 -8.48 22.42 3.27
N THR A 414 -7.34 22.91 2.77
CA THR A 414 -6.96 24.33 2.88
C THR A 414 -7.98 25.25 2.20
N LEU A 415 -8.50 24.84 1.04
CA LEU A 415 -9.56 25.61 0.36
C LEU A 415 -10.86 25.62 1.16
N LEU A 416 -11.27 24.49 1.74
CA LEU A 416 -12.45 24.43 2.60
C LEU A 416 -12.33 25.36 3.81
N ILE A 417 -11.20 25.31 4.51
CA ILE A 417 -10.96 26.12 5.72
C ILE A 417 -10.85 27.63 5.38
N SER A 418 -10.36 27.98 4.18
CA SER A 418 -10.27 29.38 3.75
C SER A 418 -11.61 30.02 3.37
N GLY A 419 -12.71 29.26 3.40
CA GLY A 419 -14.04 29.74 3.03
C GLY A 419 -14.28 29.80 1.52
N TYR A 420 -13.46 29.09 0.72
CA TYR A 420 -13.63 29.01 -0.72
C TYR A 420 -15.00 28.39 -1.07
N SER A 421 -15.76 29.06 -1.94
CA SER A 421 -17.20 28.78 -2.11
C SER A 421 -17.57 28.03 -3.40
N ASN A 422 -16.62 27.79 -4.32
CA ASN A 422 -16.94 27.11 -5.58
C ASN A 422 -17.11 25.59 -5.36
N MET A 423 -18.38 25.17 -5.21
CA MET A 423 -18.74 23.78 -4.94
C MET A 423 -18.37 22.81 -6.04
N LEU A 424 -18.30 23.23 -7.31
CA LEU A 424 -17.87 22.34 -8.39
C LEU A 424 -16.40 21.93 -8.19
N VAL A 425 -15.54 22.90 -7.92
CA VAL A 425 -14.11 22.66 -7.67
C VAL A 425 -13.93 21.79 -6.43
N LEU A 426 -14.58 22.14 -5.33
CA LEU A 426 -14.48 21.38 -4.08
C LEU A 426 -14.96 19.93 -4.24
N ARG A 427 -16.04 19.69 -4.98
CA ARG A 427 -16.52 18.33 -5.25
C ARG A 427 -15.55 17.53 -6.10
N LEU A 428 -14.98 18.13 -7.15
CA LEU A 428 -13.98 17.45 -7.98
C LEU A 428 -12.72 17.11 -7.17
N MET A 429 -12.28 18.02 -6.30
CA MET A 429 -11.11 17.81 -5.45
C MET A 429 -11.35 16.77 -4.36
N ALA A 430 -12.58 16.65 -3.82
CA ALA A 430 -12.93 15.61 -2.86
C ALA A 430 -12.73 14.19 -3.42
N GLU A 431 -12.81 14.03 -4.75
CA GLU A 431 -12.57 12.76 -5.42
C GLU A 431 -11.08 12.43 -5.64
N PHE A 432 -10.14 13.33 -5.31
CA PHE A 432 -8.72 13.04 -5.41
C PHE A 432 -8.31 11.81 -4.61
N GLY A 433 -8.87 11.62 -3.42
CA GLY A 433 -8.61 10.45 -2.59
C GLY A 433 -8.96 9.16 -3.30
N VAL A 434 -10.20 9.00 -3.78
CA VAL A 434 -10.64 7.75 -4.44
C VAL A 434 -9.85 7.46 -5.72
N ILE A 435 -9.53 8.50 -6.50
CA ILE A 435 -8.71 8.36 -7.72
C ILE A 435 -7.29 7.93 -7.36
N GLY A 436 -6.70 8.51 -6.32
CA GLY A 436 -5.36 8.14 -5.87
C GLY A 436 -5.29 6.71 -5.32
N ILE A 437 -6.30 6.28 -4.58
CA ILE A 437 -6.43 4.90 -4.10
C ILE A 437 -6.52 3.94 -5.30
N ALA A 438 -7.37 4.24 -6.27
CA ALA A 438 -7.54 3.43 -7.48
C ALA A 438 -6.25 3.34 -8.29
N ALA A 439 -5.46 4.41 -8.37
CA ALA A 439 -4.15 4.40 -9.04
C ALA A 439 -3.16 3.44 -8.36
N ILE A 440 -3.09 3.43 -7.02
CA ILE A 440 -2.21 2.53 -6.25
C ILE A 440 -2.68 1.08 -6.38
N TRP A 441 -3.99 0.84 -6.32
CA TRP A 441 -4.57 -0.49 -6.53
C TRP A 441 -4.28 -1.02 -7.95
N ALA A 442 -4.49 -0.20 -8.98
CA ALA A 442 -4.15 -0.53 -10.36
C ALA A 442 -2.64 -0.83 -10.53
N ALA A 443 -1.78 -0.03 -9.90
CA ALA A 443 -0.34 -0.27 -9.86
C ALA A 443 0.00 -1.64 -9.24
N ALA A 444 -0.70 -2.01 -8.16
CA ALA A 444 -0.52 -3.30 -7.52
C ALA A 444 -0.93 -4.48 -8.41
N LEU A 445 -2.11 -4.41 -9.04
CA LEU A 445 -2.57 -5.45 -9.97
C LEU A 445 -1.64 -5.59 -11.18
N LEU A 446 -1.17 -4.46 -11.72
CA LEU A 446 -0.21 -4.43 -12.81
C LEU A 446 1.12 -5.09 -12.40
N ALA A 447 1.65 -4.76 -11.22
CA ALA A 447 2.87 -5.38 -10.71
C ALA A 447 2.72 -6.89 -10.51
N VAL A 448 1.60 -7.36 -9.94
CA VAL A 448 1.31 -8.80 -9.76
C VAL A 448 1.25 -9.50 -11.12
N SER A 449 0.52 -8.95 -12.09
CA SER A 449 0.38 -9.56 -13.43
C SER A 449 1.72 -9.65 -14.19
N ARG A 450 2.56 -8.61 -14.09
CA ARG A 450 3.89 -8.57 -14.70
C ARG A 450 4.86 -9.51 -14.02
N GLN A 451 4.87 -9.56 -12.69
CA GLN A 451 5.70 -10.50 -11.93
C GLN A 451 5.38 -11.94 -12.32
N ARG A 452 4.10 -12.29 -12.45
CA ARG A 452 3.69 -13.64 -12.87
C ARG A 452 4.05 -13.98 -14.30
N SER A 453 3.95 -13.01 -15.20
CA SER A 453 4.36 -13.20 -16.59
C SER A 453 5.86 -13.50 -16.67
N ALA A 454 6.67 -12.82 -15.85
CA ALA A 454 8.10 -13.11 -15.72
C ALA A 454 8.35 -14.51 -15.13
N ASP A 455 7.70 -14.84 -14.00
CA ASP A 455 7.87 -16.15 -13.36
C ASP A 455 7.51 -17.34 -14.30
N ARG A 456 6.52 -17.15 -15.19
CA ARG A 456 6.16 -18.16 -16.21
C ARG A 456 7.19 -18.28 -17.34
N ALA A 457 7.76 -17.15 -17.77
CA ALA A 457 8.78 -17.16 -18.81
C ALA A 457 10.06 -17.85 -18.31
N ASP A 458 10.43 -17.59 -17.06
CA ASP A 458 11.58 -18.23 -16.41
C ASP A 458 11.38 -19.75 -16.32
N ALA A 459 10.21 -20.21 -15.85
CA ALA A 459 9.89 -21.64 -15.76
C ALA A 459 9.85 -22.34 -17.13
N ALA A 460 9.39 -21.66 -18.19
CA ALA A 460 9.39 -22.21 -19.54
C ALA A 460 10.81 -22.33 -20.12
N HIS A 461 11.71 -21.40 -19.79
CA HIS A 461 13.11 -21.48 -20.17
C HIS A 461 13.85 -22.60 -19.43
N GLU A 462 13.63 -22.77 -18.13
CA GLU A 462 14.19 -23.88 -17.34
C GLU A 462 13.79 -25.23 -17.93
N HIS A 463 12.49 -25.46 -18.19
CA HIS A 463 12.03 -26.72 -18.82
C HIS A 463 12.52 -26.95 -20.25
N GLY A 464 12.81 -25.88 -21.00
CA GLY A 464 13.41 -25.99 -22.34
C GLY A 464 14.88 -26.42 -22.27
N ALA A 465 15.64 -25.84 -21.34
CA ALA A 465 17.04 -26.18 -21.12
C ALA A 465 17.21 -27.63 -20.63
N ASP A 466 16.36 -28.08 -19.70
CA ASP A 466 16.40 -29.46 -19.20
C ASP A 466 16.12 -30.48 -20.32
N ARG A 467 15.17 -30.18 -21.23
CA ARG A 467 14.87 -31.04 -22.39
C ARG A 467 16.02 -31.10 -23.39
N GLU A 468 16.65 -29.98 -23.72
CA GLU A 468 17.83 -29.98 -24.59
C GLU A 468 19.00 -30.75 -23.98
N GLN A 469 19.12 -30.75 -22.65
CA GLN A 469 20.15 -31.50 -21.94
C GLN A 469 19.86 -33.01 -21.91
N ASP A 470 18.60 -33.42 -21.71
CA ASP A 470 18.16 -34.82 -21.81
C ASP A 470 18.27 -35.37 -23.24
N ASP A 471 17.95 -34.58 -24.26
CA ASP A 471 18.06 -34.99 -25.66
C ASP A 471 19.53 -35.17 -26.07
N ARG A 472 20.44 -34.27 -25.64
CA ARG A 472 21.90 -34.45 -25.85
C ARG A 472 22.45 -35.65 -25.11
N ALA A 473 22.01 -35.91 -23.88
CA ALA A 473 22.42 -37.09 -23.12
C ALA A 473 21.95 -38.41 -23.77
N ARG A 474 20.86 -38.38 -24.55
CA ARG A 474 20.41 -39.52 -25.36
C ARG A 474 21.18 -39.69 -26.65
N GLU A 475 21.64 -38.61 -27.29
CA GLU A 475 22.47 -38.68 -28.49
C GLU A 475 23.90 -39.17 -28.20
N ASP A 476 24.43 -38.90 -27.00
CA ASP A 476 25.78 -39.32 -26.57
C ASP A 476 25.86 -40.76 -26.01
N HIS A 477 24.76 -41.51 -25.98
CA HIS A 477 24.78 -42.94 -25.70
C HIS A 477 24.92 -43.73 -27.02
N PRO A 478 26.11 -44.21 -27.40
CA PRO A 478 26.24 -45.11 -28.53
C PRO A 478 25.41 -46.36 -28.24
N VAL A 479 24.46 -46.64 -29.12
CA VAL A 479 23.72 -47.89 -29.16
C VAL A 479 24.76 -49.01 -29.23
N ALA A 480 25.00 -49.68 -28.10
CA ALA A 480 25.71 -50.94 -28.11
C ALA A 480 24.83 -51.92 -28.88
N GLU A 481 25.19 -52.17 -30.14
CA GLU A 481 24.66 -53.29 -30.92
C GLU A 481 24.90 -54.57 -30.12
N VAL A 482 23.82 -55.14 -29.60
CA VAL A 482 23.80 -56.50 -29.06
C VAL A 482 23.52 -57.43 -30.23
N GLY A 483 24.43 -58.39 -30.40
CA GLY A 483 24.56 -59.28 -31.56
C GLY A 483 23.39 -60.21 -31.85
#